data_AF-A0A6P6Y9V8-F1
#
_entry.id   AF-A0A6P6Y9V8-F1
#
_cell.length_a   1.000
_cell.length_b   1.000
_cell.length_c   1.000
_cell.angle_alpha   90.00
_cell.angle_beta   90.00
_cell.angle_gamma   90.00
#
_symmetry.space_group_name_H-M   'P 1'
#
loop_
_entity.id
_entity.type
_entity.pdbx_description
1 polymer ?
#
loop_
_entity_poly.entity_id
_entity_poly.type
_entity_poly.pdbx_seq_one_letter_code
_entity_poly.pdbx_strand_id
1 'polypeptide(L)'
;MQKKLKRVHKGEAALYVTRAAALRKLGMSLAEFRRICILKGIYPRVPKRKFQGTDKSKCVNAVFASIKGLYFRARLLGTDIVWLQPKLGALCDSRDFVQPQWIFDSINAKALEPTLSYEPGRTLKPHLSPFDPVDYAAVQTAVRLAADVLSCGRHRVSLNPECTAALQKASTRSAVRRLIEKRVIIKKAVKCHSRARARIFAEARRKGRHMGLGKRRGSKNARCPEKRVWLHRQRALRRVLRKLRASGSIDSHIYHSFYLKAKGNQFKNKKVLMEAIWQQKNQLNKERALHEQKMSRLKKAQLKKMKREITA
;
A
#
# COMPACT_ATOMS: atom_id res chain seq x y z
N MET A 1 23.90 34.99 57.17
CA MET A 1 23.26 35.63 55.99
C MET A 1 22.63 34.57 55.09
N GLN A 2 21.31 34.60 54.86
CA GLN A 2 20.68 33.72 53.86
C GLN A 2 20.88 34.28 52.45
N LYS A 3 21.34 33.46 51.50
CA LYS A 3 21.45 33.86 50.08
C LYS A 3 20.04 33.97 49.47
N LYS A 4 19.60 35.18 49.13
CA LYS A 4 18.36 35.40 48.35
C LYS A 4 18.45 34.64 47.02
N LEU A 5 17.58 33.66 46.82
CA LEU A 5 17.40 32.98 45.54
C LEU A 5 17.01 34.03 44.48
N LYS A 6 17.88 34.24 43.48
CA LYS A 6 17.55 35.10 42.32
C LYS A 6 16.32 34.52 41.62
N ARG A 7 15.27 35.34 41.40
CA ARG A 7 14.13 34.97 40.55
C ARG A 7 14.66 34.61 39.16
N VAL A 8 14.66 33.32 38.83
CA VAL A 8 15.00 32.84 37.49
C VAL A 8 13.85 33.21 36.57
N HIS A 9 13.97 34.35 35.87
CA HIS A 9 13.07 34.71 34.79
C HIS A 9 13.18 33.65 33.69
N LYS A 10 12.11 32.88 33.48
CA LYS A 10 12.03 31.90 32.39
C LYS A 10 12.22 32.65 31.07
N GLY A 11 13.31 32.36 30.35
CA GLY A 11 13.64 33.03 29.09
C GLY A 11 12.58 32.79 28.01
N GLU A 12 12.57 33.65 26.98
CA GLU A 12 11.52 33.65 25.94
C GLU A 12 11.22 32.26 25.37
N ALA A 13 12.24 31.40 25.19
CA ALA A 13 12.10 30.03 24.69
C ALA A 13 11.02 29.19 25.41
N ALA A 14 10.78 29.44 26.70
CA ALA A 14 9.82 28.68 27.51
C ALA A 14 8.34 28.98 27.16
N LEU A 15 8.07 30.04 26.40
CA LEU A 15 6.72 30.42 25.98
C LEU A 15 6.19 29.59 24.79
N TYR A 16 7.00 28.66 24.26
CA TYR A 16 6.81 28.12 22.92
C TYR A 16 6.88 26.60 22.85
N VAL A 17 5.99 26.01 22.04
CA VAL A 17 5.80 24.56 21.93
C VAL A 17 6.11 24.11 20.50
N THR A 18 6.93 23.06 20.35
CA THR A 18 7.26 22.53 19.02
C THR A 18 6.04 21.88 18.35
N ARG A 19 5.97 21.90 17.02
CA ARG A 19 4.85 21.28 16.26
C ARG A 19 4.60 19.82 16.66
N ALA A 20 5.66 19.05 16.92
CA ALA A 20 5.54 17.65 17.34
C ALA A 20 4.96 17.52 18.76
N ALA A 21 5.30 18.43 19.68
CA ALA A 21 4.70 18.47 21.00
C ALA A 21 3.24 18.96 20.97
N ALA A 22 2.89 19.90 20.07
CA ALA A 22 1.52 20.34 19.85
C ALA A 22 0.64 19.22 19.28
N LEU A 23 1.07 18.53 18.22
CA LEU A 23 0.34 17.38 17.64
C LEU A 23 0.14 16.26 18.68
N ARG A 24 1.17 15.97 19.50
CA ARG A 24 1.10 14.96 20.57
C ARG A 24 0.19 15.36 21.74
N LYS A 25 0.11 16.65 22.09
CA LYS A 25 -0.85 17.17 23.09
C LYS A 25 -2.29 17.21 22.57
N LEU A 26 -2.48 17.42 21.27
CA LEU A 26 -3.79 17.56 20.63
C LEU A 26 -4.33 16.25 20.02
N GLY A 27 -3.55 15.16 20.02
CA GLY A 27 -3.97 13.82 19.56
C GLY A 27 -4.34 13.70 18.07
N MET A 28 -4.06 14.72 17.26
CA MET A 28 -4.60 14.87 15.90
C MET A 28 -3.55 14.73 14.80
N SER A 29 -4.00 14.42 13.58
CA SER A 29 -3.12 14.34 12.41
C SER A 29 -2.65 15.72 11.94
N LEU A 30 -1.52 15.74 11.22
CA LEU A 30 -0.98 16.98 10.62
C LEU A 30 -1.96 17.65 9.65
N ALA A 31 -2.86 16.89 9.01
CA ALA A 31 -3.84 17.42 8.08
C ALA A 31 -4.99 18.14 8.81
N GLU A 32 -5.51 17.55 9.88
CA GLU A 32 -6.55 18.15 10.73
C GLU A 32 -6.02 19.40 11.44
N PHE A 33 -4.81 19.32 12.01
CA PHE A 33 -4.13 20.46 12.62
C PHE A 33 -4.00 21.65 11.65
N ARG A 34 -3.61 21.41 10.39
CA ARG A 34 -3.56 22.45 9.35
C ARG A 34 -4.94 23.05 9.05
N ARG A 35 -5.97 22.23 8.97
CA ARG A 35 -7.34 22.67 8.69
C ARG A 35 -7.89 23.55 9.82
N ILE A 36 -7.59 23.20 11.08
CA ILE A 36 -7.91 24.00 12.27
C ILE A 36 -7.13 25.33 12.25
N CYS A 37 -5.84 25.33 11.92
CA CYS A 37 -5.05 26.56 11.78
C CYS A 37 -5.64 27.53 10.75
N ILE A 38 -6.09 27.03 9.60
CA ILE A 38 -6.75 27.85 8.57
C ILE A 38 -8.09 28.40 9.09
N LEU A 39 -8.96 27.53 9.63
CA LEU A 39 -10.30 27.91 10.11
C LEU A 39 -10.28 28.89 11.29
N LYS A 40 -9.22 28.89 12.11
CA LYS A 40 -9.06 29.82 13.23
C LYS A 40 -8.13 31.01 12.93
N GLY A 41 -7.68 31.17 11.69
CA GLY A 41 -6.74 32.24 11.30
C GLY A 41 -5.38 32.18 12.01
N ILE A 42 -5.00 31.01 12.54
CA ILE A 42 -3.77 30.80 13.32
C ILE A 42 -2.64 30.49 12.34
N TYR A 43 -1.99 31.55 11.87
CA TYR A 43 -0.75 31.43 11.11
C TYR A 43 0.43 31.11 12.03
N PRO A 44 1.58 30.71 11.47
CA PRO A 44 2.82 30.68 12.22
C PRO A 44 3.57 32.08 12.25
N ARG A 45 4.58 32.34 13.15
CA ARG A 45 5.68 33.38 13.12
C ARG A 45 7.00 32.97 13.87
N VAL A 46 8.12 32.79 13.17
CA VAL A 46 9.46 32.40 13.73
C VAL A 46 9.98 33.40 14.78
N PRO A 47 10.66 32.95 15.87
CA PRO A 47 11.31 33.82 16.86
C PRO A 47 12.36 34.77 16.27
N LYS A 48 12.49 35.96 16.87
CA LYS A 48 13.36 37.04 16.38
C LYS A 48 14.86 36.81 16.60
N ARG A 49 15.27 35.92 17.50
CA ARG A 49 16.69 35.60 17.76
C ARG A 49 16.92 34.08 17.71
N LYS A 50 18.03 33.67 17.09
CA LYS A 50 18.56 32.31 17.22
C LYS A 50 19.36 32.26 18.53
N PHE A 51 19.04 31.31 19.42
CA PHE A 51 19.79 31.14 20.66
C PHE A 51 21.21 30.65 20.33
N GLN A 52 22.23 31.40 20.76
CA GLN A 52 23.63 30.98 20.75
C GLN A 52 24.00 30.58 22.19
N GLY A 53 24.49 29.36 22.37
CA GLY A 53 24.76 28.75 23.68
C GLY A 53 25.22 27.31 23.54
N THR A 54 25.78 26.75 24.60
CA THR A 54 26.56 25.50 24.61
C THR A 54 25.75 24.19 24.60
N ASP A 55 24.45 24.23 24.29
CA ASP A 55 23.60 23.03 24.17
C ASP A 55 23.75 22.32 22.81
N LYS A 56 24.99 21.95 22.46
CA LYS A 56 25.29 21.13 21.28
C LYS A 56 25.06 19.63 21.56
N SER A 57 23.80 19.20 21.59
CA SER A 57 23.49 17.81 21.21
C SER A 57 22.16 17.69 20.45
N LYS A 58 22.18 17.00 19.31
CA LYS A 58 21.03 16.65 18.42
C LYS A 58 20.22 17.89 17.94
N CYS A 59 20.54 18.56 16.84
CA CYS A 59 20.91 18.00 15.53
C CYS A 59 21.27 19.11 14.52
N VAL A 60 22.22 18.85 13.63
CA VAL A 60 22.47 19.67 12.43
C VAL A 60 22.19 18.81 11.20
N ASN A 61 21.25 19.26 10.37
CA ASN A 61 21.39 19.36 8.91
C ASN A 61 20.15 20.04 8.35
N ALA A 62 20.35 21.11 7.59
CA ALA A 62 19.30 22.05 7.25
C ALA A 62 18.55 21.66 5.98
N VAL A 63 17.22 21.84 6.00
CA VAL A 63 16.48 22.40 4.86
C VAL A 63 15.48 23.41 5.41
N PHE A 64 15.63 24.67 5.01
CA PHE A 64 14.69 25.75 5.34
C PHE A 64 13.63 25.89 4.23
N ALA A 65 12.39 26.16 4.61
CA ALA A 65 11.41 26.84 3.76
C ALA A 65 10.47 27.65 4.67
N SER A 66 10.25 28.92 4.32
CA SER A 66 9.57 29.89 5.19
C SER A 66 8.14 30.18 4.75
N ILE A 67 7.19 29.87 5.62
CA ILE A 67 6.29 30.90 6.15
C ILE A 67 6.37 30.78 7.69
N LYS A 68 7.34 31.52 8.26
CA LYS A 68 7.67 31.79 9.69
C LYS A 68 6.68 31.17 10.72
N GLY A 69 7.10 30.32 11.70
CA GLY A 69 6.43 29.41 12.73
C GLY A 69 5.94 29.88 14.16
N LEU A 70 4.65 29.83 14.60
CA LEU A 70 4.05 30.69 15.70
C LEU A 70 4.42 30.41 17.15
N TYR A 71 4.44 31.54 17.85
CA TYR A 71 4.94 31.89 19.16
C TYR A 71 3.93 32.91 19.74
N PHE A 72 3.03 32.53 20.66
CA PHE A 72 1.80 33.30 20.93
C PHE A 72 1.94 34.48 21.93
N ARG A 73 1.57 35.68 21.47
CA ARG A 73 1.02 36.81 22.26
C ARG A 73 0.02 37.54 21.37
N ALA A 74 -1.14 37.91 21.89
CA ALA A 74 -2.15 38.67 21.16
C ALA A 74 -2.59 39.90 21.96
N ARG A 75 -2.60 41.06 21.27
CA ARG A 75 -3.18 42.31 21.74
C ARG A 75 -4.25 42.69 20.73
N LEU A 76 -5.49 42.92 21.18
CA LEU A 76 -6.61 43.33 20.34
C LEU A 76 -7.29 44.51 21.03
N LEU A 77 -7.49 45.61 20.30
CA LEU A 77 -8.04 46.88 20.81
C LEU A 77 -7.38 47.35 22.14
N GLY A 78 -6.04 47.32 22.18
CA GLY A 78 -5.24 47.91 23.26
C GLY A 78 -4.90 47.01 24.45
N THR A 79 -5.58 45.87 24.67
CA THR A 79 -5.34 44.99 25.83
C THR A 79 -4.74 43.62 25.46
N ASP A 80 -3.85 43.09 26.32
CA ASP A 80 -3.23 41.77 26.18
C ASP A 80 -3.99 40.75 27.06
N ILE A 81 -4.35 39.57 26.51
CA ILE A 81 -5.09 38.53 27.26
C ILE A 81 -4.27 37.25 27.39
N VAL A 82 -4.24 36.71 28.61
CA VAL A 82 -3.67 35.41 28.99
C VAL A 82 -4.80 34.57 29.60
N TRP A 83 -4.87 33.27 29.31
CA TRP A 83 -5.87 32.38 29.91
C TRP A 83 -5.63 32.20 31.41
N LEU A 84 -6.46 32.85 32.22
CA LEU A 84 -6.70 32.53 33.62
C LEU A 84 -8.20 32.53 33.88
N GLN A 85 -8.62 31.65 34.79
CA GLN A 85 -9.98 31.50 35.29
C GLN A 85 -10.50 32.85 35.82
N PRO A 86 -11.75 33.26 35.51
CA PRO A 86 -12.29 34.52 36.02
C PRO A 86 -12.42 34.44 37.54
N LYS A 87 -12.02 35.51 38.24
CA LYS A 87 -12.40 35.70 39.64
C LYS A 87 -13.93 35.92 39.69
N LEU A 88 -14.62 35.21 40.58
CA LEU A 88 -15.98 35.59 40.97
C LEU A 88 -15.98 37.07 41.40
N GLY A 89 -16.87 37.88 40.81
CA GLY A 89 -17.06 39.29 41.19
C GLY A 89 -16.91 40.33 40.09
N ALA A 90 -16.59 39.96 38.85
CA ALA A 90 -16.56 40.90 37.70
C ALA A 90 -17.36 40.37 36.52
N LEU A 91 -18.69 40.39 36.64
CA LEU A 91 -19.61 40.28 35.51
C LEU A 91 -19.55 41.60 34.72
N CYS A 92 -19.52 41.51 33.39
CA CYS A 92 -19.59 42.67 32.51
C CYS A 92 -20.83 42.56 31.64
N ASP A 93 -21.68 43.59 31.67
CA ASP A 93 -23.09 43.56 31.21
C ASP A 93 -23.31 43.48 29.68
N SER A 94 -22.31 42.99 28.95
CA SER A 94 -22.33 42.87 27.48
C SER A 94 -21.87 41.50 26.96
N ARG A 95 -21.65 40.52 27.83
CA ARG A 95 -21.18 39.18 27.45
C ARG A 95 -21.77 38.08 28.34
N ASP A 96 -22.50 37.17 27.71
CA ASP A 96 -22.93 35.94 28.35
C ASP A 96 -21.71 35.06 28.66
N PHE A 97 -21.56 34.66 29.93
CA PHE A 97 -20.58 33.67 30.33
C PHE A 97 -21.20 32.28 30.24
N VAL A 98 -20.47 31.33 29.65
CA VAL A 98 -21.01 30.02 29.29
C VAL A 98 -20.03 28.91 29.64
N GLN A 99 -20.52 27.82 30.21
CA GLN A 99 -19.75 26.62 30.50
C GLN A 99 -19.33 25.93 29.18
N PRO A 100 -18.13 25.30 29.10
CA PRO A 100 -17.57 24.79 27.84
C PRO A 100 -18.44 23.78 27.07
N GLN A 101 -19.40 23.13 27.74
CA GLN A 101 -20.29 22.13 27.17
C GLN A 101 -21.23 22.71 26.09
N TRP A 102 -21.67 23.97 26.23
CA TRP A 102 -22.57 24.65 25.29
C TRP A 102 -22.10 24.60 23.83
N ILE A 103 -20.78 24.67 23.63
CA ILE A 103 -20.16 24.63 22.30
C ILE A 103 -20.39 23.26 21.65
N PHE A 104 -20.27 22.17 22.42
CA PHE A 104 -20.46 20.82 21.92
C PHE A 104 -21.92 20.52 21.68
N ASP A 105 -22.80 20.90 22.59
CA ASP A 105 -24.24 20.64 22.47
C ASP A 105 -24.86 21.45 21.31
N SER A 106 -24.43 22.71 21.10
CA SER A 106 -24.83 23.50 19.93
C SER A 106 -24.33 22.90 18.60
N ILE A 107 -23.12 22.32 18.58
CA ILE A 107 -22.59 21.62 17.39
C ILE A 107 -23.36 20.32 17.11
N ASN A 108 -23.73 19.58 18.17
CA ASN A 108 -24.49 18.34 18.07
C ASN A 108 -25.93 18.58 17.61
N ALA A 109 -26.59 19.60 18.16
CA ALA A 109 -27.94 20.05 17.75
C ALA A 109 -27.95 20.74 16.37
N LYS A 110 -26.80 21.21 15.89
CA LYS A 110 -26.64 22.08 14.69
C LYS A 110 -27.40 23.41 14.79
N ALA A 111 -27.76 23.83 16.00
CA ALA A 111 -28.43 25.07 16.34
C ALA A 111 -27.74 25.70 17.55
N LEU A 112 -27.83 27.01 17.73
CA LEU A 112 -27.31 27.66 18.92
C LEU A 112 -28.27 27.42 20.09
N GLU A 113 -27.83 26.67 21.10
CA GLU A 113 -28.63 26.41 22.29
C GLU A 113 -28.77 27.68 23.16
N PRO A 114 -29.84 27.83 23.98
CA PRO A 114 -30.01 29.01 24.84
C PRO A 114 -28.92 29.13 25.91
N THR A 115 -28.18 30.25 25.90
CA THR A 115 -27.01 30.49 26.76
C THR A 115 -27.30 30.38 28.26
N LEU A 116 -28.48 30.85 28.69
CA LEU A 116 -28.99 30.82 30.07
C LEU A 116 -28.93 29.43 30.72
N SER A 117 -29.06 28.35 29.93
CA SER A 117 -29.04 26.98 30.44
C SER A 117 -27.64 26.41 30.71
N TYR A 118 -26.59 27.18 30.41
CA TYR A 118 -25.19 26.79 30.53
C TYR A 118 -24.35 27.85 31.30
N GLU A 119 -24.99 28.70 32.11
CA GLU A 119 -24.29 29.71 32.92
C GLU A 119 -23.33 29.09 33.97
N PRO A 120 -22.24 29.77 34.35
CA PRO A 120 -21.33 29.29 35.40
C PRO A 120 -22.04 29.02 36.72
N GLY A 121 -22.21 27.74 37.06
CA GLY A 121 -22.86 27.29 38.29
C GLY A 121 -24.19 26.56 38.07
N ARG A 122 -24.74 26.55 36.84
CA ARG A 122 -25.87 25.70 36.48
C ARG A 122 -25.46 24.23 36.39
N THR A 123 -26.39 23.35 36.75
CA THR A 123 -26.30 21.91 36.49
C THR A 123 -26.62 21.64 35.03
N LEU A 124 -25.60 21.23 34.29
CA LEU A 124 -25.66 20.99 32.85
C LEU A 124 -26.51 19.76 32.50
N LYS A 125 -27.12 19.78 31.31
CA LYS A 125 -27.79 18.59 30.73
C LYS A 125 -26.80 17.42 30.70
N PRO A 126 -27.19 16.19 31.09
CA PRO A 126 -26.34 15.02 30.96
C PRO A 126 -26.04 14.77 29.49
N HIS A 127 -24.75 14.81 29.14
CA HIS A 127 -24.23 14.62 27.80
C HIS A 127 -23.37 13.35 27.79
N LEU A 128 -23.25 12.67 26.65
CA LEU A 128 -22.19 11.68 26.44
C LEU A 128 -20.96 12.42 25.94
N SER A 129 -20.11 12.90 26.85
CA SER A 129 -18.81 13.44 26.46
C SER A 129 -17.95 12.32 25.87
N PRO A 130 -17.18 12.59 24.79
CA PRO A 130 -16.09 11.69 24.35
C PRO A 130 -15.00 11.47 25.42
N PHE A 131 -15.06 12.24 26.52
CA PHE A 131 -14.11 12.23 27.62
C PHE A 131 -14.72 11.72 28.94
N ASP A 132 -16.02 11.40 28.98
CA ASP A 132 -16.61 10.71 30.13
C ASP A 132 -16.09 9.27 30.17
N PRO A 133 -15.70 8.74 31.34
CA PRO A 133 -15.23 7.37 31.46
C PRO A 133 -16.40 6.38 31.39
N VAL A 134 -16.98 6.20 30.21
CA VAL A 134 -17.95 5.13 29.91
C VAL A 134 -17.21 3.78 29.83
N ASP A 135 -16.75 3.28 30.98
CA ASP A 135 -16.03 2.01 31.20
C ASP A 135 -15.33 1.43 29.96
N TYR A 136 -14.40 2.21 29.40
CA TYR A 136 -13.77 1.88 28.13
C TYR A 136 -13.09 0.50 28.16
N ALA A 137 -12.64 0.04 29.33
CA ALA A 137 -12.06 -1.29 29.54
C ALA A 137 -13.07 -2.45 29.29
N ALA A 138 -14.32 -2.31 29.72
CA ALA A 138 -15.36 -3.33 29.52
C ALA A 138 -15.70 -3.45 28.02
N VAL A 139 -15.94 -2.32 27.36
CA VAL A 139 -16.24 -2.27 25.92
C VAL A 139 -15.05 -2.75 25.08
N GLN A 140 -13.81 -2.38 25.44
CA GLN A 140 -12.60 -2.88 24.78
C GLN A 140 -12.44 -4.41 24.89
N THR A 141 -12.84 -5.00 26.02
CA THR A 141 -12.82 -6.45 26.22
C THR A 141 -13.84 -7.15 25.32
N ALA A 142 -15.07 -6.65 25.27
CA ALA A 142 -16.10 -7.15 24.35
C ALA A 142 -15.67 -7.01 22.86
N VAL A 143 -15.09 -5.87 22.47
CA VAL A 143 -14.55 -5.65 21.10
C VAL A 143 -13.39 -6.59 20.77
N ARG A 144 -12.51 -6.88 21.74
CA ARG A 144 -11.42 -7.86 21.57
C ARG A 144 -11.99 -9.27 21.34
N LEU A 145 -12.92 -9.72 22.19
CA LEU A 145 -13.54 -11.03 22.06
C LEU A 145 -14.36 -11.15 20.77
N ALA A 146 -15.05 -10.09 20.35
CA ALA A 146 -15.78 -10.03 19.09
C ALA A 146 -14.85 -10.11 17.87
N ALA A 147 -13.69 -9.45 17.92
CA ALA A 147 -12.67 -9.52 16.88
C ALA A 147 -12.14 -10.95 16.67
N ASP A 148 -11.83 -11.64 17.78
CA ASP A 148 -11.41 -13.04 17.79
C ASP A 148 -12.52 -13.96 17.22
N VAL A 149 -13.75 -13.85 17.74
CA VAL A 149 -14.90 -14.69 17.33
C VAL A 149 -15.28 -14.46 15.87
N LEU A 150 -15.21 -13.22 15.38
CA LEU A 150 -15.52 -12.88 13.98
C LEU A 150 -14.34 -13.08 13.03
N SER A 151 -13.16 -13.50 13.51
CA SER A 151 -11.91 -13.59 12.74
C SER A 151 -11.67 -12.31 11.91
N CYS A 152 -11.58 -11.17 12.60
CA CYS A 152 -11.35 -9.87 11.98
C CYS A 152 -10.59 -8.92 12.91
N GLY A 153 -9.90 -7.92 12.36
CA GLY A 153 -9.25 -6.91 13.20
C GLY A 153 -10.28 -6.05 13.95
N ARG A 154 -9.95 -5.60 15.18
CA ARG A 154 -10.84 -4.83 16.07
C ARG A 154 -11.54 -3.64 15.38
N HIS A 155 -10.85 -2.95 14.47
CA HIS A 155 -11.40 -1.83 13.67
C HIS A 155 -12.57 -2.20 12.75
N ARG A 156 -12.79 -3.50 12.48
CA ARG A 156 -13.91 -4.03 11.69
C ARG A 156 -15.10 -4.47 12.54
N VAL A 157 -15.01 -4.41 13.86
CA VAL A 157 -16.14 -4.65 14.75
C VAL A 157 -16.95 -3.34 14.81
N SER A 158 -18.23 -3.41 14.42
CA SER A 158 -19.20 -2.36 14.68
C SER A 158 -20.01 -2.74 15.91
N LEU A 159 -20.34 -1.73 16.72
CA LEU A 159 -21.24 -1.82 17.86
C LEU A 159 -22.45 -0.92 17.58
N ASN A 160 -23.65 -1.33 17.95
CA ASN A 160 -24.82 -0.46 17.88
C ASN A 160 -24.85 0.45 19.13
N PRO A 161 -24.93 1.78 18.98
CA PRO A 161 -24.80 2.73 20.10
C PRO A 161 -25.95 2.66 21.11
N GLU A 162 -27.13 2.18 20.69
CA GLU A 162 -28.32 2.04 21.53
C GLU A 162 -28.22 0.86 22.54
N CYS A 163 -27.32 -0.09 22.30
CA CYS A 163 -27.22 -1.35 23.07
C CYS A 163 -25.93 -1.43 23.92
N THR A 164 -25.39 -0.28 24.34
CA THR A 164 -24.13 -0.15 25.11
C THR A 164 -24.17 -0.86 26.47
N ALA A 165 -25.29 -0.79 27.20
CA ALA A 165 -25.44 -1.47 28.49
C ALA A 165 -25.36 -3.01 28.37
N ALA A 166 -25.82 -3.58 27.24
CA ALA A 166 -25.69 -5.02 26.97
C ALA A 166 -24.25 -5.42 26.62
N LEU A 167 -23.47 -4.49 26.04
CA LEU A 167 -22.05 -4.69 25.71
C LEU A 167 -21.15 -4.63 26.94
N GLN A 168 -21.42 -3.73 27.89
CA GLN A 168 -20.68 -3.67 29.17
C GLN A 168 -20.79 -4.98 29.97
N LYS A 169 -21.97 -5.62 29.97
CA LYS A 169 -22.22 -6.91 30.64
C LYS A 169 -21.63 -8.14 29.90
N ALA A 170 -21.12 -7.98 28.68
CA ALA A 170 -20.71 -9.10 27.82
C ALA A 170 -19.21 -9.46 27.93
N SER A 171 -18.81 -10.03 29.05
CA SER A 171 -17.42 -10.44 29.33
C SER A 171 -17.00 -11.81 28.74
N THR A 172 -17.94 -12.65 28.32
CA THR A 172 -17.68 -14.03 27.84
C THR A 172 -17.89 -14.21 26.34
N ARG A 173 -17.16 -15.14 25.72
CA ARG A 173 -17.30 -15.45 24.27
C ARG A 173 -18.70 -15.92 23.88
N SER A 174 -19.40 -16.62 24.77
CA SER A 174 -20.79 -17.05 24.57
C SER A 174 -21.77 -15.87 24.58
N ALA A 175 -21.61 -14.90 25.48
CA ALA A 175 -22.38 -13.66 25.47
C ALA A 175 -22.15 -12.85 24.18
N VAL A 176 -20.88 -12.72 23.76
CA VAL A 176 -20.52 -12.03 22.50
C VAL A 176 -21.13 -12.72 21.27
N ARG A 177 -21.20 -14.05 21.23
CA ARG A 177 -21.90 -14.79 20.15
C ARG A 177 -23.39 -14.44 20.07
N ARG A 178 -24.10 -14.40 21.21
CA ARG A 178 -25.52 -13.98 21.28
C ARG A 178 -25.72 -12.53 20.81
N LEU A 179 -24.76 -11.63 21.07
CA LEU A 179 -24.83 -10.23 20.60
C LEU A 179 -24.55 -10.09 19.10
N ILE A 180 -23.75 -10.97 18.51
CA ILE A 180 -23.55 -11.05 17.04
C ILE A 180 -24.83 -11.54 16.35
N GLU A 181 -25.46 -12.58 16.91
CA GLU A 181 -26.72 -13.14 16.45
C GLU A 181 -27.85 -12.11 16.49
N LYS A 182 -28.02 -11.40 17.63
CA LYS A 182 -28.94 -10.26 17.79
C LYS A 182 -28.53 -8.99 17.03
N ARG A 183 -27.53 -9.04 16.14
CA ARG A 183 -27.04 -7.93 15.31
C ARG A 183 -26.58 -6.66 16.08
N VAL A 184 -26.34 -6.77 17.39
CA VAL A 184 -25.74 -5.69 18.21
C VAL A 184 -24.26 -5.49 17.87
N ILE A 185 -23.59 -6.58 17.45
CA ILE A 185 -22.21 -6.59 17.00
C ILE A 185 -22.15 -7.02 15.53
N ILE A 186 -21.61 -6.16 14.65
CA ILE A 186 -21.60 -6.40 13.19
C ILE A 186 -20.17 -6.34 12.63
N LYS A 187 -19.80 -7.33 11.80
CA LYS A 187 -18.53 -7.33 11.05
C LYS A 187 -18.61 -6.37 9.86
N LYS A 188 -17.99 -5.20 9.96
CA LYS A 188 -17.87 -4.23 8.85
C LYS A 188 -17.19 -4.87 7.65
N ALA A 189 -17.71 -4.60 6.45
CA ALA A 189 -17.07 -4.96 5.19
C ALA A 189 -15.66 -4.33 5.09
N VAL A 190 -14.73 -4.98 4.40
CA VAL A 190 -13.44 -4.36 4.08
C VAL A 190 -13.68 -3.28 3.04
N LYS A 191 -12.99 -2.13 3.16
CA LYS A 191 -13.01 -1.08 2.13
C LYS A 191 -12.62 -1.68 0.77
N CYS A 192 -13.48 -1.51 -0.23
CA CYS A 192 -13.30 -2.17 -1.51
C CYS A 192 -12.08 -1.59 -2.28
N HIS A 193 -11.20 -2.48 -2.74
CA HIS A 193 -10.08 -2.12 -3.62
C HIS A 193 -10.39 -2.59 -5.05
N SER A 194 -10.95 -1.69 -5.86
CA SER A 194 -11.33 -2.00 -7.24
C SER A 194 -10.11 -2.38 -8.10
N ARG A 195 -10.19 -3.57 -8.72
CA ARG A 195 -9.19 -4.03 -9.70
C ARG A 195 -9.50 -3.61 -11.14
N ALA A 196 -10.61 -2.91 -11.41
CA ALA A 196 -11.07 -2.60 -12.76
C ALA A 196 -10.00 -1.90 -13.62
N ARG A 197 -9.47 -0.75 -13.14
CA ARG A 197 -8.40 -0.01 -13.83
C ARG A 197 -7.13 -0.83 -14.05
N ALA A 198 -6.76 -1.68 -13.08
CA ALA A 198 -5.60 -2.56 -13.19
C ALA A 198 -5.79 -3.67 -14.24
N ARG A 199 -7.01 -4.23 -14.37
CA ARG A 199 -7.36 -5.20 -15.42
C ARG A 199 -7.32 -4.56 -16.81
N ILE A 200 -7.97 -3.40 -16.99
CA ILE A 200 -7.97 -2.64 -18.26
C ILE A 200 -6.54 -2.32 -18.70
N PHE A 201 -5.69 -1.83 -17.79
CA PHE A 201 -4.28 -1.55 -18.09
C PHE A 201 -3.47 -2.81 -18.42
N ALA A 202 -3.72 -3.94 -17.75
CA ALA A 202 -3.09 -5.22 -18.06
C ALA A 202 -3.50 -5.76 -19.44
N GLU A 203 -4.75 -5.58 -19.83
CA GLU A 203 -5.25 -5.96 -21.16
C GLU A 203 -4.67 -5.06 -22.26
N ALA A 204 -4.65 -3.73 -22.05
CA ALA A 204 -3.99 -2.79 -22.96
C ALA A 204 -2.50 -3.13 -23.15
N ARG A 205 -1.80 -3.50 -22.07
CA ARG A 205 -0.41 -3.98 -22.13
C ARG A 205 -0.25 -5.33 -22.82
N ARG A 206 -1.23 -6.24 -22.71
CA ARG A 206 -1.25 -7.50 -23.47
C ARG A 206 -1.39 -7.23 -24.98
N LYS A 207 -2.15 -6.20 -25.36
CA LYS A 207 -2.24 -5.65 -26.72
C LYS A 207 -1.01 -4.80 -27.13
N GLY A 208 0.10 -4.83 -26.37
CA GLY A 208 1.35 -4.12 -26.67
C GLY A 208 1.38 -2.63 -26.30
N ARG A 209 0.26 -2.04 -25.85
CA ARG A 209 0.19 -0.61 -25.49
C ARG A 209 0.97 -0.32 -24.21
N HIS A 210 1.38 0.93 -24.02
CA HIS A 210 2.19 1.40 -22.88
C HIS A 210 3.56 0.70 -22.72
N MET A 211 4.08 0.05 -23.77
CA MET A 211 5.40 -0.60 -23.78
C MET A 211 6.47 0.18 -24.56
N GLY A 212 6.24 1.45 -24.90
CA GLY A 212 7.21 2.34 -25.57
C GLY A 212 8.42 2.70 -24.70
N LEU A 213 9.51 3.18 -25.32
CA LEU A 213 10.80 3.40 -24.64
C LEU A 213 10.71 4.27 -23.38
N GLY A 214 10.07 5.45 -23.44
CA GLY A 214 9.90 6.33 -22.28
C GLY A 214 9.02 5.79 -21.13
N LYS A 215 8.32 4.67 -21.31
CA LYS A 215 7.62 3.95 -20.23
C LYS A 215 8.40 2.74 -19.70
N ARG A 216 9.49 2.33 -20.35
CA ARG A 216 10.38 1.26 -19.88
C ARG A 216 11.31 1.84 -18.80
N ARG A 217 11.36 1.19 -17.64
CA ARG A 217 12.30 1.51 -16.55
C ARG A 217 13.12 0.25 -16.21
N GLY A 218 14.36 0.45 -15.80
CA GLY A 218 15.32 -0.64 -15.53
C GLY A 218 15.93 -1.26 -16.79
N SER A 219 17.10 -1.89 -16.60
CA SER A 219 17.89 -2.48 -17.69
C SER A 219 17.14 -3.60 -18.42
N LYS A 220 17.58 -3.92 -19.64
CA LYS A 220 17.01 -5.00 -20.47
C LYS A 220 17.01 -6.34 -19.72
N ASN A 221 18.14 -6.69 -19.10
CA ASN A 221 18.33 -7.93 -18.36
C ASN A 221 17.45 -8.00 -17.10
N ALA A 222 17.25 -6.88 -16.37
CA ALA A 222 16.35 -6.85 -15.22
C ALA A 222 14.88 -7.08 -15.61
N ARG A 223 14.43 -6.49 -16.73
CA ARG A 223 13.05 -6.68 -17.24
C ARG A 223 12.84 -8.09 -17.81
N CYS A 224 13.81 -8.62 -18.55
CA CYS A 224 13.77 -9.96 -19.12
C CYS A 224 15.19 -10.56 -19.17
N PRO A 225 15.55 -11.40 -18.19
CA PRO A 225 16.89 -11.97 -18.12
C PRO A 225 17.22 -12.83 -19.33
N GLU A 226 18.40 -12.62 -19.91
CA GLU A 226 18.79 -13.29 -21.15
C GLU A 226 18.93 -14.81 -20.96
N LYS A 227 19.42 -15.24 -19.79
CA LYS A 227 19.44 -16.64 -19.34
C LYS A 227 18.04 -17.28 -19.33
N ARG A 228 16.99 -16.53 -18.95
CA ARG A 228 15.60 -16.99 -18.98
C ARG A 228 15.10 -17.16 -20.41
N VAL A 229 15.39 -16.21 -21.30
CA VAL A 229 15.05 -16.30 -22.73
C VAL A 229 15.73 -17.49 -23.40
N TRP A 230 17.04 -17.68 -23.16
CA TRP A 230 17.80 -18.82 -23.68
C TRP A 230 17.22 -20.15 -23.19
N LEU A 231 16.91 -20.26 -21.89
CA LEU A 231 16.32 -21.46 -21.29
C LEU A 231 14.93 -21.78 -21.87
N HIS A 232 14.06 -20.78 -22.07
CA HIS A 232 12.78 -20.99 -22.74
C HIS A 232 12.96 -21.43 -24.21
N ARG A 233 13.90 -20.82 -24.95
CA ARG A 233 14.24 -21.22 -26.32
C ARG A 233 14.72 -22.67 -26.39
N GLN A 234 15.72 -23.04 -25.58
CA GLN A 234 16.25 -24.41 -25.52
C GLN A 234 15.15 -25.43 -25.18
N ARG A 235 14.32 -25.15 -24.17
CA ARG A 235 13.19 -26.02 -23.80
C ARG A 235 12.17 -26.16 -24.93
N ALA A 236 11.85 -25.09 -25.64
CA ALA A 236 10.93 -25.12 -26.78
C ALA A 236 11.48 -25.96 -27.95
N LEU A 237 12.73 -25.73 -28.36
CA LEU A 237 13.39 -26.47 -29.44
C LEU A 237 13.50 -27.97 -29.12
N ARG A 238 13.99 -28.32 -27.93
CA ARG A 238 14.15 -29.73 -27.51
C ARG A 238 12.80 -30.45 -27.35
N ARG A 239 11.74 -29.75 -26.91
CA ARG A 239 10.38 -30.33 -26.87
C ARG A 239 9.87 -30.67 -28.27
N VAL A 240 10.13 -29.81 -29.26
CA VAL A 240 9.74 -30.05 -30.66
C VAL A 240 10.49 -31.25 -31.24
N LEU A 241 11.83 -31.30 -31.07
CA LEU A 241 12.63 -32.45 -31.49
C LEU A 241 12.14 -33.76 -30.86
N ARG A 242 11.85 -33.77 -29.55
CA ARG A 242 11.32 -34.94 -28.87
C ARG A 242 9.96 -35.38 -29.41
N LYS A 243 9.04 -34.43 -29.67
CA LYS A 243 7.73 -34.75 -30.26
C LYS A 243 7.87 -35.34 -31.66
N LEU A 244 8.72 -34.76 -32.51
CA LEU A 244 8.96 -35.26 -33.87
C LEU A 244 9.59 -36.66 -33.90
N ARG A 245 10.47 -36.97 -32.94
CA ARG A 245 11.05 -38.32 -32.80
C ARG A 245 9.99 -39.31 -32.33
N ALA A 246 9.16 -38.93 -31.35
CA ALA A 246 8.08 -39.77 -30.85
C ALA A 246 6.98 -40.05 -31.90
N SER A 247 6.74 -39.12 -32.82
CA SER A 247 5.81 -39.31 -33.95
C SER A 247 6.43 -39.98 -35.18
N GLY A 248 7.64 -40.57 -35.06
CA GLY A 248 8.36 -41.20 -36.19
C GLY A 248 8.73 -40.25 -37.34
N SER A 249 8.51 -38.94 -37.18
CA SER A 249 8.64 -37.95 -38.26
C SER A 249 10.10 -37.57 -38.53
N ILE A 250 10.99 -37.82 -37.57
CA ILE A 250 12.45 -37.77 -37.72
C ILE A 250 13.07 -39.03 -37.10
N ASP A 251 14.13 -39.53 -37.72
CA ASP A 251 14.96 -40.60 -37.16
C ASP A 251 15.83 -40.11 -35.98
N SER A 252 16.27 -41.06 -35.17
CA SER A 252 17.28 -40.96 -34.11
C SER A 252 18.54 -40.17 -34.49
N HIS A 253 19.12 -40.38 -35.67
CA HIS A 253 20.32 -39.70 -36.14
C HIS A 253 20.07 -38.21 -36.46
N ILE A 254 18.95 -37.93 -37.14
CA ILE A 254 18.48 -36.55 -37.38
C ILE A 254 18.18 -35.87 -36.04
N TYR A 255 17.53 -36.56 -35.10
CA TYR A 255 17.27 -36.03 -33.76
C TYR A 255 18.57 -35.64 -33.03
N HIS A 256 19.58 -36.52 -33.02
CA HIS A 256 20.82 -36.26 -32.30
C HIS A 256 21.60 -35.06 -32.87
N SER A 257 21.81 -35.04 -34.20
CA SER A 257 22.49 -33.94 -34.88
C SER A 257 21.78 -32.59 -34.66
N PHE A 258 20.45 -32.54 -34.78
CA PHE A 258 19.69 -31.31 -34.53
C PHE A 258 19.64 -30.92 -33.05
N TYR A 259 19.74 -31.86 -32.12
CA TYR A 259 19.85 -31.56 -30.68
C TYR A 259 21.16 -30.85 -30.35
N LEU A 260 22.28 -31.28 -30.95
CA LEU A 260 23.58 -30.61 -30.83
C LEU A 260 23.57 -29.22 -31.50
N LYS A 261 23.06 -29.11 -32.74
CA LYS A 261 22.87 -27.83 -33.44
C LYS A 261 22.00 -26.84 -32.64
N ALA A 262 20.97 -27.33 -31.95
CA ALA A 262 20.16 -26.54 -31.03
C ALA A 262 20.94 -26.11 -29.78
N LYS A 263 21.75 -26.99 -29.16
CA LYS A 263 22.66 -26.62 -28.04
C LYS A 263 23.63 -25.50 -28.47
N GLY A 264 24.15 -25.58 -29.69
CA GLY A 264 24.99 -24.55 -30.33
C GLY A 264 24.26 -23.24 -30.73
N ASN A 265 22.99 -23.05 -30.36
CA ASN A 265 22.22 -21.81 -30.58
C ASN A 265 22.11 -21.39 -32.07
N GLN A 266 22.25 -22.34 -33.00
CA GLN A 266 22.06 -22.10 -34.44
C GLN A 266 20.61 -21.65 -34.73
N PHE A 267 19.63 -22.32 -34.12
CA PHE A 267 18.21 -21.99 -34.29
C PHE A 267 17.73 -20.97 -33.24
N LYS A 268 17.25 -19.80 -33.69
CA LYS A 268 16.69 -18.78 -32.78
C LYS A 268 15.20 -19.02 -32.45
N ASN A 269 14.45 -19.57 -33.41
CA ASN A 269 12.99 -19.75 -33.36
C ASN A 269 12.59 -21.18 -33.72
N LYS A 270 11.40 -21.63 -33.29
CA LYS A 270 10.83 -22.94 -33.67
C LYS A 270 10.70 -23.08 -35.20
N LYS A 271 10.26 -22.03 -35.90
CA LYS A 271 10.05 -22.04 -37.36
C LYS A 271 11.33 -22.41 -38.11
N VAL A 272 12.43 -21.70 -37.83
CA VAL A 272 13.77 -21.95 -38.41
C VAL A 272 14.27 -23.38 -38.15
N LEU A 273 14.01 -23.94 -36.96
CA LEU A 273 14.31 -25.34 -36.67
C LEU A 273 13.52 -26.31 -37.58
N MET A 274 12.21 -26.07 -37.75
CA MET A 274 11.36 -26.91 -38.62
C MET A 274 11.81 -26.86 -40.08
N GLU A 275 12.09 -25.65 -40.59
CA GLU A 275 12.57 -25.41 -41.95
C GLU A 275 13.89 -26.14 -42.22
N ALA A 276 14.86 -26.04 -41.31
CA ALA A 276 16.12 -26.75 -41.43
C ALA A 276 15.97 -28.29 -41.37
N ILE A 277 15.04 -28.81 -40.55
CA ILE A 277 14.73 -30.25 -40.53
C ILE A 277 14.11 -30.69 -41.87
N TRP A 278 13.18 -29.92 -42.42
CA TRP A 278 12.57 -30.22 -43.73
C TRP A 278 13.60 -30.18 -44.86
N GLN A 279 14.48 -29.17 -44.87
CA GLN A 279 15.60 -29.12 -45.82
C GLN A 279 16.50 -30.36 -45.71
N GLN A 280 16.93 -30.74 -44.50
CA GLN A 280 17.77 -31.94 -44.31
C GLN A 280 17.06 -33.22 -44.77
N LYS A 281 15.77 -33.40 -44.42
CA LYS A 281 14.98 -34.56 -44.88
C LYS A 281 14.87 -34.61 -46.40
N ASN A 282 14.66 -33.46 -47.05
CA ASN A 282 14.55 -33.39 -48.50
C ASN A 282 15.88 -33.73 -49.20
N GLN A 283 17.03 -33.35 -48.63
CA GLN A 283 18.33 -33.79 -49.17
C GLN A 283 18.55 -35.29 -48.97
N LEU A 284 18.32 -35.83 -47.76
CA LEU A 284 18.43 -37.28 -47.49
C LEU A 284 17.52 -38.12 -48.40
N ASN A 285 16.31 -37.64 -48.70
CA ASN A 285 15.40 -38.32 -49.64
C ASN A 285 15.93 -38.31 -51.08
N LYS A 286 16.57 -37.21 -51.53
CA LYS A 286 17.21 -37.14 -52.86
C LYS A 286 18.42 -38.06 -52.95
N GLU A 287 19.27 -38.06 -51.92
CA GLU A 287 20.43 -38.96 -51.80
C GLU A 287 20.00 -40.42 -51.82
N ARG A 288 18.96 -40.78 -51.07
CA ARG A 288 18.36 -42.13 -51.09
C ARG A 288 17.84 -42.49 -52.49
N ALA A 289 17.06 -41.64 -53.14
CA ALA A 289 16.51 -41.92 -54.46
C ALA A 289 17.62 -42.11 -55.52
N LEU A 290 18.69 -41.31 -55.48
CA LEU A 290 19.85 -41.46 -56.34
C LEU A 290 20.61 -42.76 -56.06
N HIS A 291 20.76 -43.13 -54.78
CA HIS A 291 21.38 -44.39 -54.38
C HIS A 291 20.56 -45.61 -54.84
N GLU A 292 19.24 -45.61 -54.64
CA GLU A 292 18.32 -46.65 -55.10
C GLU A 292 18.34 -46.80 -56.63
N GLN A 293 18.41 -45.68 -57.37
CA GLN A 293 18.59 -45.69 -58.82
C GLN A 293 19.94 -46.33 -59.22
N LYS A 294 21.04 -45.99 -58.54
CA LYS A 294 22.37 -46.57 -58.77
C LYS A 294 22.40 -48.07 -58.48
N MET A 295 21.85 -48.50 -57.35
CA MET A 295 21.77 -49.91 -56.95
C MET A 295 20.89 -50.72 -57.91
N SER A 296 19.79 -50.14 -58.41
CA SER A 296 18.95 -50.77 -59.43
C SER A 296 19.70 -50.97 -60.76
N ARG A 297 20.53 -50.01 -61.19
CA ARG A 297 21.38 -50.15 -62.38
C ARG A 297 22.43 -51.26 -62.18
N LEU A 298 23.09 -51.30 -61.03
CA LEU A 298 24.07 -52.35 -60.68
C LEU A 298 23.42 -53.75 -60.66
N LYS A 299 22.26 -53.90 -60.00
CA LYS A 299 21.53 -55.18 -59.94
C LYS A 299 21.07 -55.64 -61.34
N LYS A 300 20.60 -54.73 -62.20
CA LYS A 300 20.27 -55.04 -63.60
C LYS A 300 21.50 -55.47 -64.40
N ALA A 301 22.66 -54.84 -64.19
CA ALA A 301 23.91 -55.23 -64.84
C ALA A 301 24.40 -56.62 -64.39
N GLN A 302 24.35 -56.91 -63.08
CA GLN A 302 24.67 -58.24 -62.53
C GLN A 302 23.74 -59.33 -63.09
N LEU A 303 22.42 -59.11 -63.09
CA LEU A 303 21.45 -60.03 -63.69
C LEU A 303 21.73 -60.26 -65.19
N LYS A 304 22.14 -59.23 -65.94
CA LYS A 304 22.51 -59.37 -67.35
C LYS A 304 23.81 -60.16 -67.54
N LYS A 305 24.77 -60.05 -66.61
CA LYS A 305 26.00 -60.86 -66.61
C LYS A 305 25.69 -62.33 -66.34
N MET A 306 24.99 -62.63 -65.24
CA MET A 306 24.59 -64.00 -64.89
C MET A 306 23.75 -64.66 -65.98
N LYS A 307 22.82 -63.94 -66.62
CA LYS A 307 22.07 -64.48 -67.76
C LYS A 307 22.97 -64.88 -68.94
N ARG A 308 24.00 -64.08 -69.25
CA ARG A 308 24.96 -64.40 -70.32
C ARG A 308 25.79 -65.63 -69.98
N GLU A 309 26.21 -65.77 -68.73
CA GLU A 309 26.97 -66.91 -68.21
C GLU A 309 26.16 -68.22 -68.16
N ILE A 310 24.83 -68.15 -68.16
CA ILE A 310 23.93 -69.31 -68.22
C ILE A 310 23.58 -69.71 -69.67
N THR A 311 23.65 -68.77 -70.63
CA THR A 311 23.34 -69.00 -72.05
C THR A 311 24.57 -69.31 -72.92
N ALA A 312 25.76 -69.41 -72.31
CA ALA A 312 27.03 -69.70 -72.97
C ALA A 312 27.56 -71.05 -72.48
#